data_AF-A0AAE1ETS2-F1
#
_entry.id   AF-A0AAE1ETS2-F1
#
_cell.length_a   1.000
_cell.length_b   1.000
_cell.length_c   1.000
_cell.angle_alpha   90.00
_cell.angle_beta   90.00
_cell.angle_gamma   90.00
#
_symmetry.space_group_name_H-M   'P 1'
#
loop_
_entity.id
_entity.type
_entity.pdbx_description
1 polymer ?
#
loop_
_entity_poly.entity_id
_entity_poly.type
_entity_poly.pdbx_seq_one_letter_code
_entity_poly.pdbx_strand_id
1 'polypeptide(L)'
;MVGTWLVTSLILCTAYQGVLTSMLAAPSVNIPVNSLEDLVSYRRIPYAYEYGTALHQLFMVISDDYSATSQCNFYIAREIIWVNHMAFVFPKKSRLIPEINKWVGILKESGLFAYYVGQFTSNATHCLVPPGKEDGVTTLVLSLTDFAGIFTVLGVGESRQRFLTGQVL
;
A
#
# COMPACT_ATOMS: atom_id res chain seq x y z
N MET A 1 -15.49 -49.38 -2.07
CA MET A 1 -15.99 -48.05 -2.50
C MET A 1 -16.04 -47.00 -1.38
N VAL A 2 -15.94 -47.38 -0.09
CA VAL A 2 -15.83 -46.41 1.02
C VAL A 2 -14.41 -45.81 1.11
N GLY A 3 -13.37 -46.65 0.91
CA GLY A 3 -11.98 -46.19 0.96
C GLY A 3 -11.63 -45.12 -0.08
N THR A 4 -12.16 -45.25 -1.30
CA THR A 4 -12.01 -44.22 -2.34
C THR A 4 -12.62 -42.89 -1.91
N TRP A 5 -13.79 -42.91 -1.26
CA TRP A 5 -14.44 -41.70 -0.77
C TRP A 5 -13.65 -41.06 0.38
N LEU A 6 -13.18 -41.85 1.34
CA LEU A 6 -12.37 -41.32 2.44
C LEU A 6 -11.07 -40.67 1.94
N VAL A 7 -10.42 -41.28 0.94
CA VAL A 7 -9.20 -40.71 0.34
C VAL A 7 -9.51 -39.41 -0.40
N THR A 8 -10.60 -39.34 -1.19
CA THR A 8 -10.98 -38.10 -1.88
C THR A 8 -11.30 -36.97 -0.90
N SER A 9 -12.05 -37.23 0.18
CA SER A 9 -12.35 -36.21 1.20
C SER A 9 -11.09 -35.74 1.92
N LEU A 10 -10.17 -36.64 2.23
CA LEU A 10 -8.90 -36.29 2.87
C LEU A 10 -8.07 -35.35 1.98
N ILE A 11 -7.98 -35.63 0.68
CA ILE A 11 -7.26 -34.80 -0.28
C ILE A 11 -7.89 -33.41 -0.39
N LEU A 12 -9.22 -33.32 -0.43
CA LEU A 12 -9.92 -32.03 -0.50
C LEU A 12 -9.68 -31.18 0.75
N CYS A 13 -9.74 -31.78 1.95
CA CYS A 13 -9.49 -31.06 3.19
C CYS A 13 -8.06 -30.53 3.29
N THR A 14 -7.05 -31.34 2.95
CA THR A 14 -5.65 -30.91 3.01
C THR A 14 -5.32 -29.85 1.96
N ALA A 15 -5.88 -29.97 0.75
CA ALA A 15 -5.75 -28.95 -0.29
C ALA A 15 -6.39 -27.64 0.14
N TYR A 16 -7.60 -27.67 0.71
CA TYR A 16 -8.29 -26.48 1.21
C TYR A 16 -7.49 -25.77 2.31
N GLN A 17 -6.95 -26.52 3.28
CA GLN A 17 -6.10 -25.95 4.32
C GLN A 17 -4.85 -25.29 3.75
N GLY A 18 -4.22 -25.88 2.73
CA GLY A 18 -3.04 -25.30 2.07
C GLY A 18 -3.35 -24.01 1.29
N VAL A 19 -4.47 -23.96 0.58
CA VAL A 19 -4.88 -22.72 -0.13
C VAL A 19 -5.21 -21.62 0.88
N LEU A 20 -5.91 -21.95 1.95
CA LEU A 20 -6.28 -21.00 3.00
C LEU A 20 -5.04 -20.40 3.67
N THR A 21 -4.04 -21.21 4.05
CA THR A 21 -2.81 -20.71 4.68
C THR A 21 -2.00 -19.81 3.74
N SER A 22 -2.00 -20.10 2.43
CA SER A 22 -1.33 -19.22 1.45
C SER A 22 -2.00 -17.84 1.35
N MET A 23 -3.33 -17.78 1.40
CA MET A 23 -4.07 -16.51 1.35
C MET A 23 -3.89 -15.69 2.64
N LEU A 24 -3.70 -16.36 3.77
CA LEU A 24 -3.46 -15.73 5.08
C LEU A 24 -2.02 -15.22 5.23
N ALA A 25 -1.05 -15.87 4.58
CA ALA A 25 0.36 -15.50 4.68
C ALA A 25 0.72 -14.22 3.91
N ALA A 26 -0.02 -13.91 2.83
CA ALA A 26 0.20 -12.73 2.01
C ALA A 26 -1.12 -11.98 1.80
N PRO A 27 -1.46 -10.99 2.66
CA PRO A 27 -2.68 -10.23 2.47
C PRO A 27 -2.62 -9.48 1.14
N SER A 28 -3.59 -9.74 0.26
CA SER A 28 -3.73 -8.98 -0.98
C SER A 28 -4.30 -7.59 -0.66
N VAL A 29 -3.42 -6.60 -0.57
CA VAL A 29 -3.86 -5.20 -0.48
C VAL A 29 -4.10 -4.70 -1.90
N ASN A 30 -5.38 -4.51 -2.25
CA ASN A 30 -5.75 -3.88 -3.51
C ASN A 30 -5.60 -2.36 -3.37
N ILE A 31 -4.43 -1.85 -3.74
CA ILE A 31 -4.19 -0.41 -3.81
C ILE A 31 -4.98 0.11 -5.02
N PRO A 32 -5.88 1.09 -4.84
CA PRO A 32 -6.81 1.50 -5.89
C PRO A 32 -6.15 2.23 -7.06
N VAL A 33 -4.96 2.80 -6.85
CA VAL A 33 -4.20 3.54 -7.86
C VAL A 33 -2.72 3.26 -7.70
N ASN A 34 -2.11 2.57 -8.67
CA ASN A 34 -0.65 2.36 -8.74
C ASN A 34 -0.03 2.90 -10.03
N SER A 35 -0.83 3.05 -11.09
CA SER A 35 -0.45 3.61 -12.38
C SER A 35 -1.33 4.82 -12.75
N LEU A 36 -0.87 5.63 -13.72
CA LEU A 36 -1.69 6.63 -14.38
C LEU A 36 -2.96 6.02 -15.01
N GLU A 37 -2.88 4.83 -15.59
CA GLU A 37 -4.04 4.14 -16.18
C GLU A 37 -5.09 3.81 -15.11
N ASP A 38 -4.65 3.36 -13.94
CA ASP A 38 -5.54 3.11 -12.80
C ASP A 38 -6.22 4.40 -12.34
N LEU A 39 -5.48 5.51 -12.30
CA LEU A 39 -6.04 6.81 -11.91
C LEU A 39 -7.10 7.30 -12.90
N VAL A 40 -6.86 7.15 -14.21
CA VAL A 40 -7.82 7.51 -15.27
C VAL A 40 -9.05 6.60 -15.24
N SER A 41 -8.86 5.32 -14.93
CA SER A 41 -9.95 4.34 -14.80
C SER A 41 -10.80 4.58 -13.55
N TYR A 42 -10.16 4.87 -12.43
CA TYR A 42 -10.81 4.87 -11.11
C TYR A 42 -11.76 6.06 -10.89
N ARG A 43 -11.57 7.21 -11.57
CA ARG A 43 -12.43 8.45 -11.63
C ARG A 43 -13.07 9.01 -10.34
N ARG A 44 -13.00 8.33 -9.19
CA ARG A 44 -13.60 8.77 -7.91
C ARG A 44 -12.74 9.79 -7.19
N ILE A 45 -11.43 9.79 -7.45
CA ILE A 45 -10.49 10.70 -6.81
C ILE A 45 -10.33 11.91 -7.73
N PRO A 46 -10.78 13.11 -7.34
CA PRO A 46 -10.52 14.31 -8.12
C PRO A 46 -9.01 14.56 -8.10
N TYR A 47 -8.37 14.49 -9.26
CA TYR A 47 -6.96 14.78 -9.42
C TYR A 47 -6.79 16.13 -10.12
N ALA A 48 -5.88 16.94 -9.61
CA ALA A 48 -5.41 18.15 -10.25
C ALA A 48 -3.93 17.99 -10.54
N TYR A 49 -3.49 18.44 -11.70
CA TYR A 49 -2.08 18.55 -12.01
C TYR A 49 -1.67 19.97 -11.66
N GLU A 50 -0.78 20.13 -10.69
CA GLU A 50 -0.14 21.41 -10.49
C GLU A 50 0.95 21.59 -11.55
N TYR A 51 0.94 22.73 -12.24
CA TYR A 51 2.07 23.15 -13.07
C TYR A 51 3.23 23.56 -12.14
N GLY A 52 4.02 22.60 -11.65
CA GLY A 52 5.09 22.88 -10.68
C GLY A 52 5.82 21.65 -10.09
N THR A 53 6.99 21.88 -9.50
CA THR A 53 8.00 20.88 -9.11
C THR A 53 7.71 20.18 -7.77
N ALA A 54 6.76 19.23 -7.72
CA ALA A 54 6.27 18.75 -6.41
C ALA A 54 6.67 17.35 -5.92
N LEU A 55 7.44 16.54 -6.66
CA LEU A 55 7.74 15.19 -6.14
C LEU A 55 8.67 15.17 -4.93
N HIS A 56 9.61 16.11 -4.85
CA HIS A 56 10.46 16.22 -3.65
C HIS A 56 9.72 16.83 -2.46
N GLN A 57 8.66 17.60 -2.73
CA GLN A 57 7.79 18.16 -1.69
C GLN A 57 6.98 17.05 -1.01
N LEU A 58 6.64 15.98 -1.73
CA LEU A 58 5.84 14.89 -1.17
C LEU A 58 6.54 14.21 0.02
N PHE A 59 7.86 13.94 -0.06
CA PHE A 59 8.60 13.37 1.08
C PHE A 59 8.60 14.29 2.31
N MET A 60 8.65 15.62 2.09
CA MET A 60 8.57 16.59 3.18
C MET A 60 7.17 16.62 3.80
N VAL A 61 6.11 16.57 2.97
CA VAL A 61 4.72 16.51 3.44
C VAL A 61 4.46 15.23 4.23
N ILE A 62 4.97 14.09 3.77
CA ILE A 62 4.88 12.81 4.50
C ILE A 62 5.60 12.93 5.85
N SER A 63 6.80 13.52 5.89
CA SER A 63 7.52 13.70 7.15
C SER A 63 6.81 14.64 8.12
N ASP A 64 6.16 15.69 7.63
CA ASP A 64 5.45 16.68 8.45
C ASP A 64 4.14 16.10 8.99
N ASP A 65 3.35 15.43 8.14
CA ASP A 65 2.12 14.74 8.55
C ASP A 65 2.39 13.65 9.58
N TYR A 66 3.46 12.85 9.38
CA TYR A 66 3.86 11.85 10.37
C TYR A 66 4.29 12.50 11.69
N SER A 67 5.01 13.64 11.63
CA SER A 67 5.41 14.35 12.84
C SER A 67 4.21 14.92 13.61
N ALA A 68 3.12 15.27 12.91
CA ALA A 68 1.91 15.81 13.51
C ALA A 68 0.92 14.73 13.99
N THR A 69 0.72 13.66 13.20
CA THR A 69 -0.34 12.65 13.42
C THR A 69 0.19 11.30 13.89
N SER A 70 1.50 11.06 13.75
CA SER A 70 2.17 9.76 13.99
C SER A 70 1.57 8.60 13.18
N GLN A 71 0.90 8.90 12.05
CA GLN A 71 0.27 7.92 11.17
C GLN A 71 0.76 8.09 9.73
N CYS A 72 0.82 6.99 8.98
CA CYS A 72 1.22 6.98 7.57
C CYS A 72 -0.03 7.02 6.67
N ASN A 73 -0.61 8.21 6.49
CA ASN A 73 -1.83 8.39 5.71
C ASN A 73 -1.58 8.48 4.19
N PHE A 74 -0.33 8.77 3.82
CA PHE A 74 0.07 8.98 2.44
C PHE A 74 0.90 7.80 1.94
N TYR A 75 0.65 7.40 0.70
CA TYR A 75 1.43 6.39 0.02
C TYR A 75 1.92 6.94 -1.33
N ILE A 76 3.10 6.51 -1.75
CA ILE A 76 3.68 6.89 -3.04
C ILE A 76 3.36 5.76 -4.03
N ALA A 77 2.75 6.11 -5.16
CA ALA A 77 2.51 5.15 -6.23
C ALA A 77 3.83 4.58 -6.77
N ARG A 78 3.82 3.33 -7.23
CA ARG A 78 5.03 2.64 -7.71
C ARG A 78 5.59 3.27 -8.97
N GLU A 79 4.73 3.78 -9.84
CA GLU A 79 5.14 4.37 -11.10
C GLU A 79 5.50 5.84 -10.95
N ILE A 80 6.68 6.21 -11.46
CA ILE A 80 7.11 7.59 -11.57
C ILE A 80 6.46 8.15 -12.82
N ILE A 81 5.34 8.84 -12.63
CA ILE A 81 4.55 9.38 -13.74
C ILE A 81 5.28 10.56 -14.41
N TRP A 82 5.97 11.40 -13.62
CA TRP A 82 6.69 12.58 -14.11
C TRP A 82 7.94 12.87 -13.28
N VAL A 83 9.05 13.23 -13.93
CA VAL A 83 10.27 13.71 -13.25
C VAL A 83 10.35 15.23 -13.38
N ASN A 84 10.32 15.91 -12.24
CA ASN A 84 10.47 17.36 -12.18
C ASN A 84 11.91 17.73 -11.79
N HIS A 85 12.50 18.67 -12.52
CA HIS A 85 13.81 19.23 -12.18
C HIS A 85 13.64 20.53 -11.41
N MET A 86 14.24 20.60 -10.22
CA MET A 86 14.34 21.85 -9.46
C MET A 86 15.56 22.64 -9.92
N ALA A 87 15.41 23.95 -10.07
CA ALA A 87 16.49 24.85 -10.47
C ALA A 87 16.41 26.17 -9.69
N PHE A 88 17.57 26.78 -9.44
CA PHE A 88 17.64 28.12 -8.88
C PHE A 88 17.35 29.16 -9.96
N VAL A 89 16.44 30.08 -9.68
CA VAL A 89 16.03 31.13 -10.62
C VAL A 89 16.75 32.43 -10.28
N PHE A 90 17.38 33.04 -11.30
CA PHE A 90 18.08 34.32 -11.19
C PHE A 90 17.52 35.34 -12.20
N PRO A 91 17.58 36.65 -11.90
CA PRO A 91 17.21 37.67 -12.88
C PRO A 91 18.10 37.60 -14.12
N LYS A 92 17.53 37.96 -15.28
CA LYS A 92 18.24 37.94 -16.58
C LYS A 92 19.53 38.77 -16.49
N LYS A 93 20.63 38.22 -17.03
CA LYS A 93 21.99 38.81 -17.04
C LYS A 93 22.69 38.94 -15.68
N SER A 94 22.29 38.18 -14.66
CA SER A 94 23.04 38.12 -13.40
C SER A 94 24.44 37.50 -13.60
N ARG A 95 25.48 38.12 -13.03
CA ARG A 95 26.86 37.59 -13.01
C ARG A 95 27.03 36.35 -12.14
N LEU A 96 26.04 36.02 -11.31
CA LEU A 96 26.10 34.97 -10.30
C LEU A 96 25.71 33.58 -10.83
N ILE A 97 25.02 33.52 -11.98
CA ILE A 97 24.58 32.28 -12.62
C ILE A 97 25.72 31.27 -12.86
N PRO A 98 26.88 31.65 -13.46
CA PRO A 98 27.94 30.69 -13.72
C PRO A 98 28.59 30.16 -12.44
N GLU A 99 28.69 30.99 -11.40
CA GLU A 99 29.27 30.60 -10.12
C GLU A 99 28.36 29.62 -9.39
N ILE A 100 27.06 29.91 -9.31
CA ILE A 100 26.11 29.01 -8.66
C ILE A 100 25.95 27.70 -9.43
N ASN A 101 25.92 27.73 -10.77
CA ASN A 101 25.81 26.49 -11.54
C ASN A 101 26.99 25.54 -11.29
N LYS A 102 28.21 26.10 -11.12
CA LYS A 102 29.40 25.32 -10.73
C LYS A 102 29.22 24.68 -9.35
N TRP A 103 28.79 25.46 -8.35
CA TRP A 103 28.58 24.95 -6.99
C TRP A 103 27.46 23.91 -6.93
N VAL A 104 26.38 24.11 -7.66
CA VAL A 104 25.28 23.14 -7.77
C VAL A 104 25.75 21.85 -8.44
N GLY A 105 26.58 21.94 -9.48
CA GLY A 105 27.23 20.78 -10.10
C GLY A 105 28.04 19.98 -9.08
N ILE A 106 28.92 20.66 -8.32
CA ILE A 106 29.73 20.02 -7.27
C ILE A 106 28.85 19.42 -6.17
N LEU A 107 27.80 20.12 -5.73
CA LEU A 107 26.88 19.64 -4.69
C LEU A 107 26.12 18.38 -5.12
N LYS A 108 25.77 18.30 -6.41
CA LYS A 108 25.13 17.14 -7.01
C LYS A 108 26.12 15.99 -7.16
N GLU A 109 27.30 16.24 -7.73
CA GLU A 109 28.32 15.20 -8.00
C GLU A 109 28.92 14.62 -6.71
N SER A 110 29.04 15.44 -5.67
CA SER A 110 29.47 14.97 -4.34
C SER A 110 28.43 14.13 -3.61
N GLY A 111 27.19 14.03 -4.11
CA GLY A 111 26.09 13.35 -3.44
C GLY A 111 25.60 14.07 -2.17
N LEU A 112 26.17 15.24 -1.85
CA LEU A 112 25.87 15.99 -0.63
C LEU A 112 24.42 16.50 -0.62
N PHE A 113 23.87 16.80 -1.80
CA PHE A 113 22.45 17.12 -1.94
C PHE A 113 21.54 15.98 -1.46
N ALA A 114 21.79 14.74 -1.91
CA ALA A 114 20.99 13.58 -1.50
C ALA A 114 21.14 13.28 0.00
N TYR A 115 22.33 13.49 0.56
CA TYR A 115 22.59 13.35 1.99
C TYR A 115 21.74 14.33 2.83
N TYR A 116 21.78 15.63 2.50
CA TYR A 116 21.00 16.61 3.24
C TYR A 116 19.50 16.38 3.12
N VAL A 117 19.02 16.03 1.92
CA VAL A 117 17.62 15.65 1.72
C VAL A 117 17.23 14.49 2.63
N GLY A 118 18.00 13.40 2.60
CA GLY A 118 17.72 12.21 3.42
C GLY A 118 17.73 12.52 4.92
N GLN A 119 18.55 13.47 5.36
CA GLN A 119 18.58 13.94 6.74
C GLN A 119 17.30 14.71 7.11
N PHE A 120 16.86 15.64 6.25
CA PHE A 120 15.64 16.42 6.48
C PHE A 120 14.36 15.57 6.41
N THR A 121 14.33 14.53 5.58
CA THR A 121 13.17 13.64 5.42
C THR A 121 13.30 12.33 6.20
N SER A 122 14.12 12.30 7.25
CA SER A 122 14.37 11.09 8.04
C SER A 122 13.07 10.49 8.61
N ASN A 123 12.12 11.32 9.05
CA ASN A 123 10.82 10.87 9.55
C ASN A 123 9.94 10.19 8.48
N ALA A 124 10.04 10.62 7.21
CA ALA A 124 9.24 10.02 6.14
C ALA A 124 9.63 8.57 5.86
N THR A 125 10.86 8.15 6.20
CA THR A 125 11.36 6.79 5.94
C THR A 125 10.52 5.70 6.61
N HIS A 126 9.86 6.01 7.73
CA HIS A 126 8.92 5.11 8.40
C HIS A 126 7.69 4.75 7.54
N CYS A 127 7.31 5.63 6.61
CA CYS A 127 6.12 5.50 5.77
C CYS A 127 6.43 5.11 4.32
N LEU A 128 7.70 4.84 3.97
CA LEU A 128 8.09 4.49 2.59
C LEU A 128 7.91 3.00 2.25
N VAL A 129 7.36 2.23 3.18
CA VAL A 129 7.06 0.83 2.94
C VAL A 129 5.75 0.76 2.15
N PRO A 130 5.74 0.18 0.94
CA PRO A 130 4.51 0.06 0.19
C PRO A 130 3.50 -0.80 0.97
N PRO A 131 2.21 -0.45 0.95
CA PRO A 131 1.19 -1.17 1.71
C PRO A 131 1.17 -2.65 1.27
N GLY A 132 1.28 -3.56 2.24
CA GLY A 132 1.38 -5.01 2.02
C GLY A 132 2.80 -5.59 2.07
N LYS A 133 3.84 -4.77 2.28
CA LYS A 133 5.23 -5.23 2.49
C LYS A 133 5.85 -4.70 3.79
N GLU A 134 5.02 -4.39 4.78
CA GLU A 134 5.45 -3.88 6.08
C GLU A 134 6.33 -4.90 6.79
N ASP A 135 7.60 -4.55 7.00
CA ASP A 135 8.56 -5.36 7.75
C ASP A 135 8.18 -5.33 9.24
N GLY A 136 7.37 -6.31 9.64
CA GLY A 136 7.06 -6.57 11.04
C GLY A 136 5.66 -6.16 11.45
N VAL A 137 4.84 -7.18 11.72
CA VAL A 137 3.59 -7.09 12.50
C VAL A 137 2.41 -6.45 11.78
N THR A 138 2.06 -6.93 10.59
CA THR A 138 0.64 -7.20 10.33
C THR A 138 0.41 -8.66 10.70
N THR A 139 0.25 -8.92 12.00
CA THR A 139 -0.55 -10.09 12.35
C THR A 139 -1.89 -9.82 11.68
N LEU A 140 -2.22 -10.58 10.65
CA LEU A 140 -3.55 -10.55 10.06
C LEU A 140 -4.48 -10.97 11.19
N VAL A 141 -5.01 -10.00 11.93
CA VAL A 141 -5.92 -10.26 13.05
C VAL A 141 -7.19 -10.76 12.41
N LEU A 142 -7.30 -12.08 12.36
CA LEU A 142 -8.46 -12.75 11.82
C LEU A 142 -9.66 -12.32 12.65
N SER A 143 -10.54 -11.56 12.02
CA SER A 143 -11.70 -11.01 12.70
C SER A 143 -12.80 -12.07 12.69
N LEU A 144 -13.65 -12.07 13.71
CA LEU A 144 -14.83 -12.94 13.76
C LEU A 144 -15.74 -12.74 12.55
N THR A 145 -15.68 -11.57 11.92
CA THR A 145 -16.40 -11.23 10.68
C THR A 145 -16.02 -12.12 9.51
N ASP A 146 -14.77 -12.60 9.43
CA ASP A 146 -14.31 -13.46 8.33
C ASP A 146 -14.94 -14.86 8.41
N PHE A 147 -15.35 -15.28 9.61
CA PHE A 147 -16.05 -16.55 9.85
C PHE A 147 -17.58 -16.45 9.75
N ALA A 148 -18.13 -15.25 9.53
CA ALA A 148 -19.58 -15.04 9.48
C ALA A 148 -20.27 -15.97 8.47
N GLY A 149 -19.63 -16.23 7.32
CA GLY A 149 -20.13 -17.18 6.32
C GLY A 149 -20.35 -18.59 6.88
N ILE A 150 -19.38 -19.13 7.63
CA ILE A 150 -19.49 -20.47 8.25
C ILE A 150 -20.62 -20.50 9.28
N PHE A 151 -20.73 -19.46 10.12
CA PHE A 151 -21.81 -19.37 11.10
C PHE A 151 -23.20 -19.29 10.44
N THR A 152 -23.34 -18.57 9.32
CA THR A 152 -24.63 -18.50 8.60
C THR A 152 -25.02 -19.85 7.99
N VAL A 153 -24.07 -20.60 7.42
CA VAL A 153 -24.34 -21.94 6.85
C VAL A 153 -24.78 -22.91 7.95
N LEU A 154 -24.12 -22.90 9.11
CA LEU A 154 -24.49 -23.74 10.25
C LEU A 154 -25.89 -23.39 10.79
N GLY A 155 -26.21 -22.10 10.91
CA GLY A 155 -27.54 -21.66 11.35
C GLY A 155 -28.67 -22.07 10.40
N VAL A 156 -28.43 -21.97 9.09
CA VAL A 156 -29.40 -22.44 8.08
C VAL A 156 -29.50 -23.96 8.05
N GLY A 157 -28.40 -24.68 8.27
CA GLY A 157 -28.39 -26.14 8.36
C GLY A 157 -29.23 -26.66 9.52
N GLU A 158 -28.99 -26.14 10.73
CA GLU A 158 -29.71 -26.52 11.95
C GLU A 158 -31.21 -26.23 11.86
N SER A 159 -31.59 -25.05 11.35
CA SER A 159 -33.00 -24.68 11.19
C SER A 159 -33.72 -25.57 10.18
N ARG A 160 -33.08 -25.89 9.06
CA ARG A 160 -33.63 -26.82 8.06
C ARG A 160 -33.73 -28.25 8.59
N GLN A 161 -32.76 -28.70 9.37
CA GLN A 161 -32.78 -30.03 10.01
C GLN A 161 -33.95 -30.15 10.98
N ARG A 162 -34.16 -29.16 11.84
CA ARG A 162 -35.27 -29.10 12.81
C ARG A 162 -36.65 -29.06 12.14
N PHE A 163 -36.76 -28.37 11.00
CA PHE A 163 -37.98 -28.36 10.20
C PHE A 163 -38.29 -29.74 9.59
N LEU A 164 -37.26 -30.45 9.10
CA LEU A 164 -37.42 -31.79 8.51
C LEU A 164 -37.70 -32.89 9.54
N THR A 165 -37.20 -32.75 10.77
CA THR A 165 -37.45 -33.72 11.85
C THR A 165 -38.76 -33.49 12.60
N GLY A 166 -39.55 -32.46 12.23
CA GLY A 166 -40.84 -32.17 12.87
C GLY A 166 -40.72 -31.77 14.35
N GLN A 167 -39.50 -31.49 14.84
CA GLN A 167 -39.26 -30.89 16.15
C GLN A 167 -39.47 -29.38 16.06
N VAL A 168 -40.70 -28.98 15.74
CA VAL A 168 -41.18 -27.61 15.92
C VAL A 168 -41.80 -27.57 17.30
N LEU A 169 -41.21 -26.77 18.19
CA LEU A 169 -41.90 -26.24 19.37
C LEU A 169 -42.49 -24.88 18.99
#